data_AF-A0A5A7ZY98-F1
#
_entry.id   AF-A0A5A7ZY98-F1
#
_cell.length_a   1.000
_cell.length_b   1.000
_cell.length_c   1.000
_cell.angle_alpha   90.00
_cell.angle_beta   90.00
_cell.angle_gamma   90.00
#
_symmetry.space_group_name_H-M   'P 1'
#
loop_
_entity.id
_entity.type
_entity.pdbx_description
1 polymer ?
#
loop_
_entity_poly.entity_id
_entity_poly.type
_entity_poly.pdbx_seq_one_letter_code
_entity_poly.pdbx_strand_id
1 'polypeptide(L)'
;MTTASRAAASGPMPVSLVSEAGQDKTRRAANWPKLAFLGVILLAFAFYTEQAMGMEWRTQAGRIGPGFFPRILGGTALAVTVIALVTEFLAKPKDAKLDAVEAAEEAAEPDLGRHPLTLVAFVAAAAVFVGLFGVLGAALSGVVFLGATLWFLDPEHRVRSVILAVSVPVLLYLAFQTGLNVGLPQGILPIR
;
A
#
# COMPACT_ATOMS: atom_id res chain seq x y z
N MET A 1 -50.19 58.66 56.83
CA MET A 1 -50.06 57.87 58.07
C MET A 1 -49.82 56.41 57.65
N THR A 2 -48.58 55.91 57.67
CA THR A 2 -47.94 55.17 58.80
C THR A 2 -48.56 53.75 58.85
N THR A 3 -47.89 52.60 58.60
CA THR A 3 -46.48 52.20 58.80
C THR A 3 -46.17 50.78 58.29
N ALA A 4 -44.87 50.56 58.01
CA ALA A 4 -44.02 49.38 58.31
C ALA A 4 -44.33 48.01 57.65
N SER A 5 -43.43 47.41 56.86
CA SER A 5 -42.05 46.91 57.13
C SER A 5 -42.03 45.52 57.78
N ARG A 6 -41.55 44.49 57.05
CA ARG A 6 -40.53 43.51 57.52
C ARG A 6 -40.07 42.52 56.42
N ALA A 7 -38.81 42.69 56.01
CA ALA A 7 -37.72 41.69 55.88
C ALA A 7 -37.93 40.40 55.04
N ALA A 8 -37.20 40.23 53.94
CA ALA A 8 -35.83 39.68 53.85
C ALA A 8 -35.79 38.13 53.88
N ALA A 9 -35.63 37.53 52.70
CA ALA A 9 -34.97 36.23 52.53
C ALA A 9 -34.38 36.14 51.12
N SER A 10 -33.13 36.58 51.01
CA SER A 10 -32.20 36.23 49.94
C SER A 10 -31.88 34.73 50.02
N GLY A 11 -32.20 33.98 48.97
CA GLY A 11 -31.69 32.63 48.77
C GLY A 11 -31.17 32.49 47.34
N PRO A 12 -29.88 32.23 47.11
CA PRO A 12 -29.36 31.97 45.77
C PRO A 12 -29.65 30.51 45.35
N MET A 13 -30.04 30.35 44.08
CA MET A 13 -29.93 29.19 43.16
C MET A 13 -29.73 27.78 43.75
N PRO A 14 -30.50 26.79 43.27
CA PRO A 14 -29.94 25.48 42.97
C PRO A 14 -29.60 25.41 41.47
N VAL A 15 -28.30 25.58 41.24
CA VAL A 15 -27.59 25.11 40.05
C VAL A 15 -27.85 23.60 39.89
N SER A 16 -28.30 23.24 38.69
CA SER A 16 -28.17 21.95 38.02
C SER A 16 -27.59 20.79 38.82
N LEU A 17 -28.33 19.70 39.02
CA LEU A 17 -27.74 18.36 39.05
C LEU A 17 -28.73 17.31 38.53
N VAL A 18 -28.24 16.54 37.56
CA VAL A 18 -28.75 15.26 37.05
C VAL A 18 -29.90 15.35 36.04
N SER A 19 -29.64 16.12 34.98
CA SER A 19 -30.02 15.69 33.62
C SER A 19 -29.47 14.27 33.41
N GLU A 20 -30.36 13.36 33.07
CA GLU A 20 -30.12 12.10 32.37
C GLU A 20 -28.68 11.60 32.43
N ALA A 21 -28.40 10.68 33.37
CA ALA A 21 -27.39 9.65 33.14
C ALA A 21 -27.93 8.70 32.04
N GLY A 22 -28.16 9.29 30.86
CA GLY A 22 -28.30 8.59 29.62
C GLY A 22 -27.05 7.75 29.48
N GLN A 23 -27.31 6.45 29.40
CA GLN A 23 -26.36 5.46 28.94
C GLN A 23 -25.91 5.86 27.53
N ASP A 24 -24.96 6.77 27.42
CA ASP A 24 -24.15 6.87 26.22
C ASP A 24 -22.74 6.45 26.59
N LYS A 25 -22.64 5.13 26.81
CA LYS A 25 -21.41 4.38 26.67
C LYS A 25 -21.07 4.51 25.19
N THR A 26 -20.56 5.68 24.77
CA THR A 26 -20.22 6.03 23.40
C THR A 26 -19.50 4.82 22.83
N ARG A 27 -20.22 4.06 22.00
CA ARG A 27 -19.69 2.85 21.41
C ARG A 27 -18.46 3.32 20.67
N ARG A 28 -17.31 2.82 21.10
CA ARG A 28 -16.05 2.96 20.41
C ARG A 28 -16.32 2.50 18.98
N ALA A 29 -16.58 3.43 18.08
CA ALA A 29 -16.86 3.15 16.68
C ALA A 29 -15.52 2.80 16.06
N ALA A 30 -14.99 1.64 16.43
CA ALA A 30 -13.91 1.03 15.70
C ALA A 30 -14.39 0.90 14.25
N ASN A 31 -13.54 1.25 13.30
CA ASN A 31 -13.85 1.16 11.88
C ASN A 31 -13.91 -0.32 11.48
N TRP A 32 -15.00 -1.00 11.83
CA TRP A 32 -15.24 -2.42 11.59
C TRP A 32 -15.01 -2.83 10.14
N PRO A 33 -15.41 -2.04 9.11
CA PRO A 33 -15.09 -2.35 7.72
C PRO A 33 -13.57 -2.36 7.45
N LYS A 34 -12.83 -1.37 7.98
CA LYS A 34 -11.38 -1.27 7.83
C LYS A 34 -10.66 -2.41 8.56
N LEU A 35 -11.11 -2.76 9.75
CA LEU A 35 -10.59 -3.90 10.51
C LEU A 35 -10.86 -5.23 9.79
N ALA A 36 -12.06 -5.41 9.23
CA ALA A 36 -12.39 -6.58 8.43
C ALA A 36 -11.51 -6.67 7.17
N PHE A 37 -11.33 -5.56 6.45
CA PHE A 37 -10.44 -5.48 5.29
C PHE A 37 -8.99 -5.83 5.64
N LEU A 38 -8.43 -5.19 6.67
CA LEU A 38 -7.08 -5.49 7.16
C LEU A 38 -6.96 -6.94 7.62
N GLY A 39 -8.00 -7.51 8.23
CA GLY A 39 -8.05 -8.92 8.60
C GLY A 39 -7.99 -9.85 7.39
N VAL A 40 -8.74 -9.56 6.33
CA VAL A 40 -8.71 -10.34 5.08
C VAL A 40 -7.35 -10.23 4.40
N ILE A 41 -6.78 -9.02 4.30
CA ILE A 41 -5.43 -8.83 3.74
C ILE A 41 -4.38 -9.57 4.57
N LEU A 42 -4.49 -9.53 5.90
CA LEU A 42 -3.57 -10.23 6.80
C LEU A 42 -3.61 -11.75 6.53
N LEU A 43 -4.79 -12.33 6.38
CA LEU A 43 -4.94 -13.75 6.03
C LEU A 43 -4.34 -14.05 4.65
N ALA A 44 -4.56 -13.19 3.66
CA ALA A 44 -3.99 -13.35 2.33
C ALA A 44 -2.45 -13.33 2.35
N PHE A 45 -1.84 -12.36 3.05
CA PHE A 45 -0.38 -12.30 3.18
C PHE A 45 0.19 -13.42 4.06
N ALA A 46 -0.54 -13.88 5.08
CA ALA A 46 -0.16 -15.03 5.87
C ALA A 46 -0.12 -16.30 5.01
N PHE A 47 -1.16 -16.54 4.20
CA PHE A 47 -1.19 -17.65 3.25
C PHE A 47 -0.06 -17.54 2.22
N TYR A 48 0.12 -16.38 1.60
CA TYR A 48 1.22 -16.14 0.67
C TYR A 48 2.61 -16.42 1.29
N THR A 49 2.82 -15.97 2.52
CA THR A 49 4.09 -16.17 3.24
C THR A 49 4.31 -17.63 3.61
N GLU A 50 3.25 -18.35 3.98
CA GLU A 50 3.31 -19.79 4.26
C GLU A 50 3.73 -20.57 3.01
N GLN A 51 3.10 -20.30 1.86
CA GLN A 51 3.50 -20.88 0.58
C GLN A 51 4.95 -20.55 0.24
N ALA A 52 5.40 -19.33 0.57
CA ALA A 52 6.78 -18.91 0.38
C ALA A 52 7.78 -19.65 1.30
N MET A 53 7.38 -20.06 2.50
CA MET A 53 8.22 -20.85 3.40
C MET A 53 8.44 -22.27 2.87
N GLY A 54 7.54 -22.82 2.05
CA GLY A 54 7.74 -24.10 1.37
C GLY A 54 8.82 -24.10 0.29
N MET A 55 9.25 -22.93 -0.22
CA MET A 55 10.24 -22.83 -1.30
C MET A 55 11.67 -22.76 -0.78
N GLU A 56 12.65 -23.30 -1.52
CA GLU A 56 14.07 -23.23 -1.12
C GLU A 56 14.59 -21.78 -1.02
N TRP A 57 15.28 -21.47 0.09
CA TRP A 57 15.92 -20.16 0.30
C TRP A 57 17.15 -19.96 -0.59
N ARG A 58 17.94 -21.02 -0.75
CA ARG A 58 19.11 -21.11 -1.62
C ARG A 58 19.05 -22.43 -2.38
N THR A 59 19.43 -22.37 -3.65
CA THR A 59 19.63 -23.55 -4.48
C THR A 59 20.80 -24.39 -3.96
N GLN A 60 20.89 -25.66 -4.38
CA GLN A 60 22.02 -26.54 -4.05
C GLN A 60 23.38 -25.99 -4.51
N ALA A 61 23.41 -25.13 -5.54
CA ALA A 61 24.60 -24.45 -6.01
C ALA A 61 24.99 -23.21 -5.17
N GLY A 62 24.34 -22.98 -4.02
CA GLY A 62 24.59 -21.83 -3.13
C GLY A 62 24.00 -20.51 -3.62
N ARG A 63 23.35 -20.49 -4.79
CA ARG A 63 22.68 -19.30 -5.36
C ARG A 63 21.36 -19.02 -4.65
N ILE A 64 20.88 -17.79 -4.74
CA ILE A 64 19.57 -17.41 -4.20
C ILE A 64 18.46 -18.25 -4.85
N GLY A 65 17.64 -18.87 -4.00
CA GLY A 65 16.55 -19.75 -4.39
C GLY A 65 15.24 -18.98 -4.62
N PRO A 66 14.24 -19.64 -5.23
CA PRO A 66 12.97 -19.01 -5.57
C PRO A 66 12.19 -18.53 -4.34
N GLY A 67 12.45 -19.08 -3.15
CA GLY A 67 11.81 -18.67 -1.90
C GLY A 67 12.33 -17.36 -1.31
N PHE A 68 13.49 -16.86 -1.72
CA PHE A 68 14.12 -15.68 -1.10
C PHE A 68 13.25 -14.42 -1.21
N PHE A 69 12.86 -14.04 -2.43
CA PHE A 69 12.08 -12.83 -2.66
C PHE A 69 10.65 -12.93 -2.10
N PRO A 70 9.90 -14.03 -2.35
CA PRO A 70 8.55 -14.19 -1.80
C PRO A 70 8.50 -14.16 -0.27
N ARG A 71 9.50 -14.71 0.43
CA ARG A 71 9.54 -14.68 1.90
C ARG A 71 9.81 -13.29 2.46
N ILE A 72 10.71 -12.51 1.85
CA ILE A 72 10.97 -11.13 2.27
C ILE A 72 9.74 -10.26 2.01
N LEU A 73 9.14 -10.38 0.81
CA LEU A 73 7.94 -9.62 0.45
C LEU A 73 6.77 -9.99 1.35
N GLY A 74 6.54 -11.29 1.56
CA GLY A 74 5.48 -11.80 2.43
C GLY A 74 5.67 -11.36 3.88
N GLY A 75 6.88 -11.53 4.43
CA GLY A 75 7.19 -11.13 5.80
C GLY A 75 7.07 -9.62 6.04
N THR A 76 7.54 -8.79 5.11
CA THR A 76 7.39 -7.32 5.20
C THR A 76 5.93 -6.89 5.06
N ALA A 77 5.20 -7.42 4.10
CA ALA A 77 3.77 -7.14 3.93
C ALA A 77 2.96 -7.58 5.15
N LEU A 78 3.26 -8.76 5.71
CA LEU A 78 2.64 -9.26 6.94
C LEU A 78 2.93 -8.31 8.12
N ALA A 79 4.18 -7.90 8.31
CA ALA A 79 4.57 -6.99 9.37
C ALA A 79 3.85 -5.63 9.26
N VAL A 80 3.84 -5.02 8.06
CA VAL A 80 3.14 -3.75 7.81
C VAL A 80 1.64 -3.90 8.08
N THR A 81 1.02 -5.00 7.66
CA THR A 81 -0.42 -5.23 7.87
C THR A 81 -0.75 -5.44 9.34
N VAL A 82 0.07 -6.19 10.08
CA VAL A 82 -0.09 -6.35 11.54
C VAL A 82 0.03 -5.00 12.23
N ILE A 83 1.04 -4.19 11.86
CA ILE A 83 1.21 -2.84 12.42
C ILE A 83 -0.04 -2.00 12.14
N ALA A 84 -0.53 -1.97 10.89
CA ALA A 84 -1.74 -1.23 10.52
C ALA A 84 -3.00 -1.70 11.28
N LEU A 85 -3.14 -3.00 11.50
CA LEU A 85 -4.27 -3.57 12.25
C LEU A 85 -4.19 -3.21 13.74
N VAL A 86 -3.00 -3.29 14.33
CA VAL A 86 -2.77 -2.90 15.73
C VAL A 86 -2.97 -1.40 15.91
N THR A 87 -2.45 -0.55 15.01
CA THR A 87 -2.64 0.89 15.10
C THR A 87 -4.11 1.28 14.99
N GLU A 88 -4.88 0.65 14.09
CA GLU A 88 -6.32 0.87 13.96
C GLU A 88 -7.09 0.36 15.20
N PHE A 89 -6.70 -0.78 15.77
CA PHE A 89 -7.33 -1.33 16.98
C PHE A 89 -7.03 -0.48 18.23
N LEU A 90 -5.81 0.07 18.33
CA LEU A 90 -5.40 0.96 19.42
C LEU A 90 -5.85 2.40 19.22
N ALA A 91 -6.25 2.80 18.01
CA ALA A 91 -6.73 4.13 17.73
C ALA A 91 -7.88 4.51 18.67
N LYS A 92 -7.81 5.72 19.21
CA LYS A 92 -8.95 6.40 19.83
C LYS A 92 -9.87 6.90 18.70
N PRO A 93 -11.18 7.12 18.93
CA PRO A 93 -12.07 7.72 17.92
C PRO A 93 -11.37 8.93 17.27
N LYS A 94 -11.19 8.86 15.94
CA LYS A 94 -10.12 9.54 15.20
C LYS A 94 -10.24 11.08 15.23
N ASP A 95 -9.07 11.72 15.31
CA ASP A 95 -8.79 13.09 14.87
C ASP A 95 -8.85 13.17 13.34
N ALA A 96 -9.50 14.21 12.81
CA ALA A 96 -9.76 14.46 11.38
C ALA A 96 -8.51 14.52 10.46
N LYS A 97 -7.29 14.52 11.02
CA LYS A 97 -6.04 14.60 10.26
C LYS A 97 -5.63 13.29 9.59
N LEU A 98 -5.97 12.13 10.19
CA LEU A 98 -5.66 10.82 9.59
C LEU A 98 -6.53 10.55 8.36
N ASP A 99 -7.79 10.97 8.40
CA ASP A 99 -8.72 10.81 7.28
C ASP A 99 -8.34 11.73 6.10
N ALA A 100 -7.72 12.89 6.36
CA ALA A 100 -7.23 13.78 5.31
C ALA A 100 -6.01 13.22 4.56
N VAL A 101 -5.15 12.44 5.24
CA VAL A 101 -3.99 11.79 4.60
C VAL A 101 -4.45 10.57 3.81
N GLU A 102 -5.32 9.73 4.38
CA GLU A 102 -5.90 8.57 3.67
C GLU A 102 -6.71 9.01 2.44
N ALA A 103 -7.52 10.08 2.55
CA ALA A 103 -8.26 10.63 1.42
C ALA A 103 -7.37 11.28 0.34
N ALA A 104 -6.22 11.87 0.74
CA ALA A 104 -5.27 12.42 -0.22
C ALA A 104 -4.51 11.32 -0.97
N GLU A 105 -4.24 10.18 -0.32
CA GLU A 105 -3.60 9.02 -0.92
C GLU A 105 -4.56 8.29 -1.87
N GLU A 106 -5.84 8.17 -1.51
CA GLU A 106 -6.88 7.60 -2.37
C GLU A 106 -7.23 8.53 -3.56
N ALA A 107 -7.14 9.85 -3.39
CA ALA A 107 -7.24 10.80 -4.51
C ALA A 107 -6.00 10.80 -5.43
N ALA A 108 -4.87 10.26 -4.96
CA ALA A 108 -3.66 10.08 -5.74
C ALA A 108 -3.61 8.71 -6.45
N GLU A 109 -4.58 7.81 -6.20
CA GLU A 109 -4.71 6.61 -7.00
C GLU A 109 -5.00 6.99 -8.46
N PRO A 110 -4.31 6.38 -9.43
CA PRO A 110 -4.61 6.61 -10.83
C PRO A 110 -6.07 6.20 -11.07
N ASP A 111 -6.85 7.09 -11.69
CA ASP A 111 -8.26 6.88 -12.06
C ASP A 111 -8.36 5.79 -13.14
N LEU A 112 -8.20 4.54 -12.73
CA LEU A 112 -8.16 3.34 -13.58
C LEU A 112 -9.53 3.03 -14.18
N GLY A 113 -10.61 3.60 -13.62
CA GLY A 113 -12.00 3.34 -14.02
C GLY A 113 -12.46 4.08 -15.28
N ARG A 114 -11.76 5.14 -15.70
CA ARG A 114 -12.21 6.00 -16.81
C ARG A 114 -11.72 5.61 -18.21
N HIS A 115 -10.77 4.68 -18.31
CA HIS A 115 -10.17 4.30 -19.59
C HIS A 115 -9.97 2.78 -19.73
N PRO A 116 -11.05 2.00 -19.96
CA PRO A 116 -10.97 0.55 -20.10
C PRO A 116 -10.06 0.13 -21.25
N LEU A 117 -9.98 0.93 -22.32
CA LEU A 117 -9.08 0.68 -23.45
C LEU A 117 -7.61 0.80 -23.05
N THR A 118 -7.27 1.79 -22.20
CA THR A 118 -5.90 1.96 -21.68
C THR A 118 -5.52 0.79 -20.79
N LEU A 119 -6.45 0.31 -19.95
CA LEU A 119 -6.24 -0.85 -19.11
C LEU A 119 -5.99 -2.12 -19.96
N VAL A 120 -6.81 -2.35 -20.98
CA VAL A 120 -6.62 -3.48 -21.92
C VAL A 120 -5.29 -3.36 -22.67
N ALA A 121 -4.93 -2.17 -23.13
CA ALA A 121 -3.65 -1.92 -23.80
C ALA A 121 -2.46 -2.19 -22.88
N PHE A 122 -2.55 -1.78 -21.61
CA PHE A 122 -1.51 -2.02 -20.61
C PHE A 122 -1.37 -3.51 -20.29
N VAL A 123 -2.48 -4.23 -20.11
CA VAL A 123 -2.48 -5.68 -19.91
C VAL A 123 -1.89 -6.40 -21.11
N ALA A 124 -2.24 -5.99 -22.33
CA ALA A 124 -1.65 -6.53 -23.55
C ALA A 124 -0.14 -6.25 -23.63
N ALA A 125 0.29 -5.03 -23.30
CA ALA A 125 1.71 -4.68 -23.23
C ALA A 125 2.48 -5.51 -22.19
N ALA A 126 1.88 -5.78 -21.02
CA ALA A 126 2.45 -6.64 -20.00
C ALA A 126 2.56 -8.10 -20.49
N ALA A 127 1.56 -8.61 -21.21
CA ALA A 127 1.62 -9.95 -21.80
C ALA A 127 2.73 -10.06 -22.87
N VAL A 128 2.86 -9.05 -23.73
CA VAL A 128 3.95 -8.96 -24.71
C VAL A 128 5.30 -8.91 -24.02
N PHE A 129 5.43 -8.12 -22.95
CA PHE A 129 6.63 -8.05 -22.12
C PHE A 129 7.05 -9.43 -21.59
N VAL A 130 6.11 -10.20 -21.04
CA VAL A 130 6.37 -11.57 -20.56
C VAL A 130 6.85 -12.46 -21.72
N GLY A 131 6.23 -12.36 -22.90
CA GLY A 131 6.67 -13.10 -24.09
C GLY A 131 8.10 -12.73 -24.54
N LEU A 132 8.48 -11.46 -24.40
CA LEU A 132 9.81 -10.98 -24.79
C LEU A 132 10.94 -11.49 -23.87
N PHE A 133 10.66 -11.90 -22.63
CA PHE A 133 11.70 -12.40 -21.71
C PHE A 133 12.55 -13.52 -22.30
N GLY A 134 11.90 -14.47 -22.99
CA GLY A 134 12.60 -15.62 -23.57
C GLY A 134 13.49 -15.25 -24.75
N VAL A 135 13.17 -14.17 -25.46
CA VAL A 135 13.86 -13.74 -26.67
C VAL A 135 14.88 -12.65 -26.33
N LEU A 136 14.43 -11.50 -25.84
CA LEU A 136 15.26 -10.32 -25.58
C LEU A 136 16.01 -10.37 -24.25
N GLY A 137 15.56 -11.20 -23.31
CA GLY A 137 16.11 -11.24 -21.96
C GLY A 137 15.52 -10.17 -21.04
N ALA A 138 15.82 -10.26 -19.74
CA ALA A 138 15.16 -9.45 -18.71
C ALA A 138 15.43 -7.94 -18.85
N ALA A 139 16.69 -7.55 -19.10
CA ALA A 139 17.06 -6.14 -19.21
C ALA A 139 16.36 -5.46 -20.40
N LEU A 140 16.54 -6.00 -21.62
CA LEU A 140 15.95 -5.42 -22.82
C LEU A 140 14.43 -5.43 -22.83
N SER A 141 13.81 -6.55 -22.39
CA SER A 141 12.36 -6.61 -22.28
C SER A 141 11.85 -5.51 -21.35
N GLY A 142 12.55 -5.27 -20.24
CA GLY A 142 12.23 -4.20 -19.29
C GLY A 142 12.38 -2.81 -19.92
N VAL A 143 13.45 -2.58 -20.70
CA VAL A 143 13.65 -1.30 -21.40
C VAL A 143 12.54 -1.03 -22.41
N VAL A 144 12.17 -2.03 -23.22
CA VAL A 144 11.11 -1.90 -24.21
C VAL A 144 9.75 -1.67 -23.54
N PHE A 145 9.43 -2.45 -22.50
CA PHE A 145 8.16 -2.33 -21.79
C PHE A 145 8.03 -0.99 -21.05
N LEU A 146 9.04 -0.62 -20.27
CA LEU A 146 9.02 0.64 -19.52
C LEU A 146 9.09 1.83 -20.48
N GLY A 147 9.88 1.75 -21.56
CA GLY A 147 9.93 2.75 -22.61
C GLY A 147 8.58 2.96 -23.30
N ALA A 148 7.92 1.87 -23.72
CA ALA A 148 6.60 1.94 -24.33
C ALA A 148 5.55 2.53 -23.38
N THR A 149 5.59 2.12 -22.10
CA THR A 149 4.67 2.61 -21.08
C THR A 149 4.88 4.10 -20.81
N LEU A 150 6.11 4.53 -20.60
CA LEU A 150 6.42 5.94 -20.32
C LEU A 150 6.18 6.83 -21.55
N TRP A 151 6.36 6.31 -22.76
CA TRP A 151 6.02 7.05 -23.98
C TRP A 151 4.51 7.27 -24.12
N PHE A 152 3.71 6.32 -23.62
CA PHE A 152 2.25 6.43 -23.62
C PHE A 152 1.74 7.31 -22.46
N LEU A 153 2.35 7.23 -21.28
CA LEU A 153 1.91 7.95 -20.07
C LEU A 153 2.48 9.38 -19.93
N ASP A 154 3.73 9.62 -20.34
CA ASP A 154 4.42 10.89 -20.17
C ASP A 154 5.04 11.37 -21.50
N PRO A 155 4.20 11.83 -22.45
CA PRO A 155 4.65 12.27 -23.76
C PRO A 155 5.43 13.60 -23.73
N GLU A 156 5.29 14.38 -22.64
CA GLU A 156 5.91 15.70 -22.49
C GLU A 156 7.40 15.60 -22.11
N HIS A 157 7.79 14.62 -21.28
CA HIS A 157 9.17 14.50 -20.78
C HIS A 157 9.95 13.36 -21.42
N ARG A 158 9.98 13.29 -22.76
CA ARG A 158 10.60 12.17 -23.50
C ARG A 158 12.03 11.84 -23.08
N VAL A 159 12.84 12.84 -22.75
CA VAL A 159 14.23 12.62 -22.30
C VAL A 159 14.26 11.90 -20.96
N ARG A 160 13.45 12.34 -19.98
CA ARG A 160 13.33 11.69 -18.67
C ARG A 160 12.78 10.27 -18.84
N SER A 161 11.78 10.10 -19.70
CA SER A 161 11.19 8.80 -20.02
C SER A 161 12.22 7.83 -20.58
N VAL A 162 13.09 8.27 -21.51
CA VAL A 162 14.17 7.44 -22.05
C VAL A 162 15.21 7.11 -20.97
N ILE A 163 15.61 8.08 -20.15
CA ILE A 163 16.55 7.83 -19.05
C ILE A 163 15.98 6.78 -18.11
N LEU A 164 14.74 6.92 -17.64
CA LEU A 164 14.09 5.97 -16.73
C LEU A 164 13.89 4.60 -17.39
N ALA A 165 13.46 4.58 -18.65
CA ALA A 165 13.26 3.35 -19.42
C ALA A 165 14.53 2.51 -19.54
N VAL A 166 15.70 3.15 -19.64
CA VAL A 166 16.98 2.42 -19.72
C VAL A 166 17.54 2.15 -18.33
N SER A 167 17.65 3.19 -17.50
CA SER A 167 18.35 3.09 -16.21
C SER A 167 17.66 2.16 -15.23
N VAL A 168 16.33 2.22 -15.09
CA VAL A 168 15.61 1.42 -14.08
C VAL A 168 15.75 -0.09 -14.36
N PRO A 169 15.45 -0.60 -15.58
CA PRO A 169 15.57 -2.04 -15.86
C PRO A 169 17.01 -2.53 -15.83
N VAL A 170 17.98 -1.73 -16.31
CA VAL A 170 19.40 -2.11 -16.30
C VAL A 170 19.95 -2.16 -14.87
N LEU A 171 19.67 -1.15 -14.04
CA LEU A 171 20.11 -1.16 -12.64
C LEU A 171 19.47 -2.31 -11.87
N LEU A 172 18.19 -2.60 -12.10
CA LEU A 172 17.51 -3.73 -11.46
C LEU A 172 18.10 -5.06 -11.91
N TYR A 173 18.40 -5.21 -13.21
CA TYR A 173 19.08 -6.38 -13.76
C TYR A 173 20.44 -6.58 -13.10
N LEU A 174 21.25 -5.52 -13.00
CA LEU A 174 22.56 -5.57 -12.35
C LEU A 174 22.44 -5.89 -10.86
N ALA A 175 21.48 -5.31 -10.14
CA ALA A 175 21.24 -5.61 -8.73
C ALA A 175 20.89 -7.09 -8.51
N PHE A 176 20.10 -7.69 -9.40
CA PHE A 176 19.75 -9.11 -9.33
C PHE A 176 20.89 -10.03 -9.77
N GLN A 177 21.65 -9.65 -10.79
CA GLN A 177 22.79 -10.43 -11.26
C GLN A 177 23.95 -10.39 -10.28
N THR A 178 24.33 -9.21 -9.78
CA THR A 178 25.52 -9.03 -8.93
C THR A 178 25.20 -9.14 -7.44
N GLY A 179 24.12 -8.54 -6.98
CA GLY A 179 23.73 -8.55 -5.57
C GLY A 179 23.09 -9.86 -5.14
N LEU A 180 22.22 -10.42 -5.99
CA LEU A 180 21.46 -11.64 -5.69
C LEU A 180 21.99 -12.91 -6.39
N ASN A 181 22.92 -12.77 -7.34
CA ASN A 181 23.45 -13.89 -8.15
C ASN A 181 22.35 -14.76 -8.80
N VAL A 182 21.28 -14.10 -9.25
CA VAL A 182 20.11 -14.75 -9.87
C VAL A 182 20.38 -15.01 -11.35
N GLY A 183 19.90 -16.16 -11.85
CA GLY A 183 20.05 -16.56 -13.25
C GLY A 183 18.99 -15.93 -14.12
N LEU A 184 19.09 -14.63 -14.39
CA LEU A 184 18.14 -13.95 -15.26
C LEU A 184 18.36 -14.33 -16.74
N PRO A 185 17.28 -14.40 -17.55
CA PRO A 185 17.40 -14.60 -18.98
C PRO A 185 18.22 -13.46 -19.62
N GLN A 186 19.34 -13.79 -20.25
CA GLN A 186 20.20 -12.80 -20.90
C GLN A 186 19.70 -12.42 -22.31
N GLY A 187 18.90 -13.31 -22.92
CA GLY A 187 18.37 -13.10 -24.26
C GLY A 187 19.49 -12.93 -25.30
N ILE A 188 19.29 -11.98 -26.22
CA ILE A 188 20.19 -11.74 -27.36
C ILE A 188 21.46 -10.96 -26.94
N LEU A 189 21.43 -10.22 -25.82
CA LEU A 189 22.60 -9.44 -25.41
C LEU A 189 23.54 -10.24 -24.51
N PRO A 190 24.83 -10.35 -24.85
CA PRO A 190 25.83 -10.97 -23.99
C PRO A 190 26.30 -9.98 -22.90
N ILE A 191 25.42 -9.60 -21.98
CA ILE A 191 25.79 -8.79 -20.82
C ILE A 191 26.25 -9.74 -19.71
N ARG A 192 27.54 -10.08 -19.73
CA ARG A 192 28.19 -10.89 -18.68
C ARG A 192 28.71 -10.03 -17.55
#